data_AF-A0A2K8Z6R8-F1
#
_entry.id   AF-A0A2K8Z6R8-F1
#
_cell.length_a   1.000
_cell.length_b   1.000
_cell.length_c   1.000
_cell.angle_alpha   90.00
_cell.angle_beta   90.00
_cell.angle_gamma   90.00
#
_symmetry.space_group_name_H-M   'P 1'
#
loop_
_entity.id
_entity.type
_entity.pdbx_description
1 polymer ?
#
loop_
_entity_poly.entity_id
_entity_poly.type
_entity_poly.pdbx_seq_one_letter_code
_entity_poly.pdbx_strand_id
1 'polypeptide(L)'
;MSAVRLKNSYLLIEASVASVAFGDDFQVSVVYYTERQTLLVAGKSKAFFEKLHKTGWLLLKDRNLLGDKSVNIRELLIDNDLDDTDRDLAYELKTTGILSITL
;
A
#
# COMPACT_ATOMS: atom_id res chain seq x y z
N MET A 1 17.20 5.71 -2.30
CA MET A 1 15.95 5.56 -3.07
C MET A 1 15.06 4.63 -2.28
N SER A 2 13.87 5.07 -1.90
CA SER A 2 12.91 4.20 -1.20
C SER A 2 12.21 3.26 -2.19
N ALA A 3 12.01 2.01 -1.79
CA ALA A 3 11.28 1.00 -2.57
C ALA A 3 9.76 1.27 -2.62
N VAL A 4 9.27 2.22 -1.81
CA VAL A 4 7.87 2.64 -1.79
C VAL A 4 7.82 4.17 -1.92
N ARG A 5 7.02 4.65 -2.89
CA ARG A 5 6.94 6.07 -3.24
C ARG A 5 5.51 6.50 -3.52
N LEU A 6 5.16 7.72 -3.14
CA LEU A 6 3.96 8.38 -3.61
C LEU A 6 4.28 9.10 -4.91
N LYS A 7 3.49 8.85 -5.95
CA LYS A 7 3.61 9.57 -7.22
C LYS A 7 2.25 9.73 -7.90
N ASN A 8 1.83 10.96 -8.18
CA ASN A 8 0.53 11.26 -8.80
C ASN A 8 -0.65 10.59 -8.08
N SER A 9 -0.63 10.57 -6.73
CA SER A 9 -1.59 9.85 -5.88
C SER A 9 -1.58 8.32 -6.00
N TYR A 10 -0.54 7.73 -6.59
CA TYR A 10 -0.31 6.28 -6.60
C TYR A 10 0.81 5.91 -5.63
N LEU A 11 0.58 4.87 -4.84
CA LEU A 11 1.67 4.13 -4.22
C LEU A 11 2.36 3.31 -5.29
N LEU A 12 3.65 3.56 -5.48
CA LEU A 12 4.54 2.79 -6.32
C LEU A 12 5.37 1.89 -5.42
N ILE A 13 5.32 0.58 -5.67
CA ILE A 13 5.94 -0.43 -4.82
C ILE A 13 6.85 -1.29 -5.71
N GLU A 14 8.15 -1.29 -5.41
CA GLU A 14 9.12 -2.05 -6.18
C GLU A 14 8.92 -3.56 -6.02
N ALA A 15 9.30 -4.32 -7.05
CA ALA A 15 9.10 -5.76 -7.15
C ALA A 15 9.63 -6.55 -5.93
N SER A 16 10.75 -6.11 -5.35
CA SER A 16 11.37 -6.74 -4.17
C SER A 16 10.46 -6.71 -2.94
N VAL A 17 9.67 -5.65 -2.76
CA VAL A 17 8.70 -5.52 -1.66
C VAL A 17 7.37 -6.13 -2.08
N ALA A 18 6.92 -5.87 -3.30
CA ALA A 18 5.62 -6.31 -3.79
C ALA A 18 5.48 -7.84 -3.83
N SER A 19 6.52 -8.55 -4.27
CA SER A 19 6.51 -10.02 -4.33
C SER A 19 6.31 -10.67 -2.96
N VAL A 20 6.95 -10.14 -1.93
CA VAL A 20 6.81 -10.64 -0.55
C VAL A 20 5.49 -10.21 0.08
N ALA A 21 5.06 -8.97 -0.16
CA ALA A 21 3.84 -8.42 0.45
C ALA A 21 2.54 -8.96 -0.18
N PHE A 22 2.51 -9.19 -1.49
CA PHE A 22 1.27 -9.43 -2.23
C PHE A 22 1.30 -10.70 -3.09
N GLY A 23 2.46 -11.24 -3.44
CA GLY A 23 2.57 -12.38 -4.35
C GLY A 23 1.82 -12.11 -5.66
N ASP A 24 0.89 -13.01 -5.99
CA ASP A 24 0.06 -12.96 -7.21
C ASP A 24 -1.31 -12.26 -6.98
N ASP A 25 -1.51 -11.58 -5.86
CA ASP A 25 -2.77 -10.87 -5.60
C ASP A 25 -2.99 -9.73 -6.60
N PHE A 26 -4.25 -9.56 -7.03
CA PHE A 26 -4.69 -8.45 -7.90
C PHE A 26 -5.39 -7.33 -7.13
N GLN A 27 -5.64 -7.55 -5.85
CA GLN A 27 -6.34 -6.61 -4.96
C GLN A 27 -5.63 -6.58 -3.62
N VAL A 28 -5.69 -5.41 -2.97
CA VAL A 28 -5.20 -5.20 -1.62
C VAL A 28 -6.30 -4.64 -0.76
N SER A 29 -6.33 -5.07 0.49
CA SER A 29 -7.11 -4.43 1.55
C SER A 29 -6.24 -3.38 2.22
N VAL A 30 -6.82 -2.21 2.47
CA VAL A 30 -6.12 -1.06 3.04
C VAL A 30 -6.88 -0.47 4.23
N VAL A 31 -6.14 0.05 5.20
CA VAL A 31 -6.69 0.85 6.30
C VAL A 31 -5.70 1.93 6.68
N TYR A 32 -6.17 3.16 6.77
CA TYR A 32 -5.38 4.27 7.27
C TYR A 32 -5.74 4.59 8.72
N TYR A 33 -4.72 4.85 9.53
CA TYR A 33 -4.86 5.24 10.92
C TYR A 33 -4.30 6.64 11.13
N THR A 34 -5.20 7.61 11.23
CA THR A 34 -4.87 9.04 11.37
C THR A 34 -4.01 9.32 12.59
N GLU A 35 -4.29 8.68 13.74
CA GLU A 35 -3.53 8.88 14.99
C GLU A 35 -2.04 8.57 14.89
N ARG A 36 -1.66 7.66 13.99
CA ARG A 36 -0.26 7.24 13.78
C ARG A 36 0.24 7.55 12.37
N GLN A 37 -0.54 8.28 11.58
CA GLN A 37 -0.25 8.60 10.18
C GLN A 37 0.24 7.40 9.36
N THR A 38 -0.39 6.24 9.57
CA THR A 38 0.07 4.97 9.00
C THR A 38 -1.00 4.32 8.16
N LEU A 39 -0.67 4.05 6.90
CA LEU A 39 -1.42 3.19 6.00
C LEU A 39 -0.92 1.76 6.13
N LEU A 40 -1.82 0.83 6.42
CA LEU A 40 -1.55 -0.60 6.31
C LEU A 40 -2.14 -1.13 5.01
N VAL A 41 -1.35 -1.93 4.29
CA VAL A 41 -1.72 -2.57 3.03
C VAL A 41 -1.44 -4.06 3.13
N ALA A 42 -2.43 -4.88 2.82
CA ALA A 42 -2.32 -6.34 2.80
C ALA A 42 -2.87 -6.90 1.49
N GLY A 43 -2.21 -7.93 0.96
CA GLY A 43 -2.73 -8.69 -0.18
C GLY A 43 -4.07 -9.36 0.15
N LYS A 44 -4.95 -9.50 -0.83
CA LYS A 44 -6.26 -10.16 -0.69
C LYS A 44 -6.18 -11.57 -0.12
N SER A 45 -5.11 -12.30 -0.40
CA SER A 45 -4.83 -13.61 0.18
C SER A 45 -4.77 -13.62 1.72
N LYS A 46 -4.52 -12.47 2.36
CA LYS A 46 -4.38 -12.32 3.82
C LYS A 46 -5.74 -12.05 4.50
N ALA A 47 -6.64 -13.02 4.42
CA ALA A 47 -8.01 -12.92 4.95
C ALA A 47 -8.11 -12.58 6.45
N PHE A 48 -7.06 -12.78 7.24
CA PHE A 48 -7.03 -12.38 8.66
C PHE A 48 -7.05 -10.85 8.84
N PHE A 49 -6.56 -10.09 7.86
CA PHE A 49 -6.41 -8.64 7.95
C PHE A 49 -7.77 -7.93 8.02
N GLU A 50 -8.73 -8.35 7.20
CA GLU A 50 -10.12 -7.84 7.22
C GLU A 50 -10.88 -8.17 8.50
N LYS A 51 -10.49 -9.23 9.21
CA LYS A 51 -11.11 -9.58 10.50
C LYS A 51 -10.64 -8.65 11.62
N LEU A 52 -9.44 -8.08 11.48
CA LEU A 52 -8.81 -7.22 12.49
C LEU A 52 -9.08 -5.72 12.23
N HIS A 53 -9.35 -5.36 10.98
CA HIS A 53 -9.42 -3.96 10.54
C HIS A 53 -10.66 -3.72 9.68
N LYS A 54 -11.26 -2.52 9.80
CA LYS A 54 -12.29 -2.08 8.86
C LYS A 54 -11.60 -1.53 7.60
N THR A 55 -11.39 -2.40 6.61
CA THR A 55 -10.58 -2.10 5.43
C THR A 55 -11.39 -1.67 4.22
N GLY A 56 -10.80 -0.84 3.36
CA GLY A 56 -11.23 -0.63 1.97
C GLY A 56 -10.48 -1.55 1.01
N TRP A 57 -11.08 -1.83 -0.15
CA TRP A 57 -10.43 -2.62 -1.21
C TRP A 57 -9.93 -1.72 -2.32
N LEU A 58 -8.69 -1.93 -2.74
CA LEU A 58 -8.09 -1.23 -3.88
C LEU A 58 -7.51 -2.25 -4.87
N LEU A 59 -7.51 -1.86 -6.14
CA LEU A 59 -6.89 -2.65 -7.20
C LEU A 59 -5.37 -2.54 -7.13
N LEU A 60 -4.68 -3.68 -7.15
CA LEU A 60 -3.22 -3.77 -7.24
C LEU A 60 -2.85 -4.00 -8.71
N LYS A 61 -2.32 -2.96 -9.36
CA LYS A 61 -1.96 -3.01 -10.79
C LYS A 61 -0.51 -3.36 -10.98
N ASP A 62 -0.23 -4.21 -11.96
CA ASP A 62 1.11 -4.35 -12.52
C ASP A 62 1.53 -3.04 -13.20
N ARG A 63 2.73 -2.57 -12.85
CA ARG A 63 3.32 -1.37 -13.44
C ARG A 63 4.26 -1.71 -14.59
N ASN A 64 4.97 -2.83 -14.51
CA ASN A 64 5.93 -3.28 -15.51
C ASN A 64 6.16 -4.80 -15.43
N LEU A 65 6.96 -5.32 -16.36
CA LEU A 65 7.35 -6.73 -16.42
C LEU A 65 8.37 -7.15 -15.34
N LEU A 66 8.90 -6.20 -14.55
CA LEU A 66 9.84 -6.48 -13.47
C LEU A 66 9.12 -6.88 -12.17
N GLY A 67 7.80 -6.71 -12.11
CA GLY A 67 6.98 -7.04 -10.95
C GLY A 67 6.68 -5.85 -10.04
N ASP A 68 7.01 -4.62 -10.44
CA ASP A 68 6.59 -3.44 -9.71
C ASP A 68 5.06 -3.34 -9.72
N LYS A 69 4.49 -2.95 -8.59
CA LYS A 69 3.05 -2.78 -8.43
C LYS A 69 2.70 -1.33 -8.17
N SER A 70 1.45 -0.99 -8.45
CA SER A 70 0.89 0.32 -8.12
C SER A 70 -0.52 0.21 -7.55
N VAL A 71 -0.84 1.11 -6.61
CA VAL A 71 -2.16 1.23 -5.98
C VAL A 71 -2.57 2.69 -6.01
N ASN A 72 -3.74 2.99 -6.56
CA ASN A 72 -4.30 4.34 -6.51
C ASN A 72 -4.85 4.60 -5.10
N ILE A 73 -4.34 5.62 -4.42
CA ILE A 73 -4.78 6.00 -3.07
C ILE A 73 -5.36 7.41 -3.02
N ARG A 74 -5.76 8.00 -4.16
CA ARG A 74 -6.23 9.39 -4.23
C ARG A 74 -7.37 9.68 -3.27
N GLU A 75 -8.42 8.88 -3.30
CA GLU A 75 -9.58 9.06 -2.42
C GLU A 75 -9.15 9.02 -0.95
N LEU A 76 -8.23 8.12 -0.59
CA LEU A 76 -7.70 8.00 0.77
C LEU A 76 -6.94 9.26 1.21
N LEU A 77 -6.14 9.86 0.32
CA LEU A 77 -5.43 11.10 0.60
C LEU A 77 -6.43 12.26 0.81
N ILE A 78 -7.45 12.37 -0.04
CA ILE A 78 -8.48 13.41 0.04
C ILE A 78 -9.31 13.25 1.32
N ASP A 79 -9.80 12.04 1.60
CA ASP A 79 -10.65 11.74 2.76
C ASP A 79 -9.96 12.04 4.10
N ASN A 80 -8.62 12.04 4.12
CA ASN A 80 -7.81 12.23 5.32
C ASN A 80 -6.98 13.52 5.30
N ASP A 81 -7.21 14.42 4.33
CA ASP A 81 -6.48 15.69 4.16
C ASP A 81 -4.95 15.52 4.20
N LEU A 82 -4.45 14.52 3.46
CA LEU A 82 -3.03 14.17 3.42
C LEU A 82 -2.32 14.85 2.25
N ASP A 83 -1.05 15.19 2.47
CA ASP A 83 -0.16 15.69 1.42
C ASP A 83 -0.10 14.70 0.25
N ASP A 84 -0.43 15.17 -0.95
CA ASP A 84 -0.48 14.38 -2.18
C ASP A 84 0.74 14.56 -3.10
N THR A 85 1.74 15.34 -2.65
CA THR A 85 2.98 15.58 -3.39
C THR A 85 3.80 14.31 -3.58
N ASP A 86 4.51 14.26 -4.72
CA ASP A 86 5.42 13.16 -5.05
C ASP A 86 6.56 13.07 -4.03
N ARG A 87 6.68 11.96 -3.31
CA ARG A 87 7.72 11.75 -2.29
C ARG A 87 8.10 10.29 -2.09
N ASP A 88 9.32 10.06 -1.61
CA ASP A 88 9.72 8.77 -1.06
C ASP A 88 8.98 8.55 0.27
N LEU A 89 8.44 7.34 0.49
CA LEU A 89 7.70 7.01 1.70
C LEU A 89 8.53 6.13 2.62
N ALA A 90 8.45 6.39 3.93
CA ALA A 90 8.96 5.48 4.94
C ALA A 90 8.02 4.27 5.02
N TYR A 91 8.58 3.07 5.05
CA TYR A 91 7.80 1.85 5.12
C TYR A 91 8.48 0.76 5.94
N GLU A 92 7.68 -0.16 6.45
CA GLU A 92 8.10 -1.40 7.10
C GLU A 92 7.31 -2.55 6.49
N LEU A 93 8.02 -3.59 6.01
CA LEU A 93 7.40 -4.85 5.64
C LEU A 93 7.42 -5.79 6.84
N LYS A 94 6.24 -6.05 7.41
CA LYS A 94 6.11 -6.92 8.57
C LYS A 94 6.31 -8.38 8.17
N THR A 95 6.74 -9.21 9.12
CA THR A 95 6.90 -10.67 8.93
C THR A 95 5.60 -11.38 8.53
N THR A 96 4.45 -10.77 8.83
CA THR A 96 3.12 -11.21 8.40
C THR A 96 2.82 -10.89 6.92
N GLY A 97 3.74 -10.23 6.21
CA GLY A 97 3.58 -9.76 4.83
C GLY A 97 2.64 -8.55 4.69
N ILE A 98 2.42 -7.79 5.77
CA ILE A 98 1.69 -6.52 5.75
C ILE A 98 2.69 -5.41 5.48
N LEU A 99 2.38 -4.55 4.50
CA LEU A 99 3.15 -3.35 4.21
C LEU A 99 2.60 -2.19 5.04
N SER A 100 3.42 -1.63 5.92
CA SER A 100 3.11 -0.47 6.76
C SER A 100 3.81 0.75 6.19
N ILE A 101 3.08 1.81 5.88
CA ILE A 101 3.59 2.99 5.18
C ILE A 101 3.21 4.23 5.99
N THR A 102 4.17 5.12 6.23
CA THR A 102 3.91 6.42 6.85
C THR A 102 3.54 7.42 5.76
N LEU A 103 2.38 8.08 5.90
CA LEU A 103 1.84 9.05 4.94
C LEU A 103 1.84 10.47 5.49
#